data_AF-A0A2V1CY83-F1
#
_entry.id   AF-A0A2V1CY83-F1
#
_cell.length_a   1.000
_cell.length_b   1.000
_cell.length_c   1.000
_cell.angle_alpha   90.00
_cell.angle_beta   90.00
_cell.angle_gamma   90.00
#
_symmetry.space_group_name_H-M   'P 1'
#
loop_
_entity.id
_entity.type
_entity.pdbx_description
1 polymer ?
#
loop_
_entity_poly.entity_id
_entity_poly.type
_entity_poly.pdbx_seq_one_letter_code
_entity_poly.pdbx_strand_id
1 'polypeptide(L)'
;MQAKVTSMHRVKWERYARCLYCWAPQAICNKWEETSTQGAFKTRGMHVPCQYDGVLQQAVAALLAFQQPTCTPWLEQQMKDAAIVHGSDEVRLYKWLGLKIKMCQRDANQMCRLLYAWEEGHVHSHVAAD
;
A
#
# COMPACT_ATOMS: atom_id res chain seq x y z
N MET A 1 0.17 9.43 15.25
CA MET A 1 1.12 9.04 14.18
C MET A 1 1.88 7.76 14.52
N GLN A 2 2.68 7.72 15.61
CA GLN A 2 3.52 6.56 15.94
C GLN A 2 2.74 5.24 16.08
N ALA A 3 1.60 5.23 16.79
CA ALA A 3 0.74 4.04 16.91
C ALA A 3 0.21 3.51 15.56
N LYS A 4 -0.11 4.41 14.61
CA LYS A 4 -0.61 4.04 13.27
C LYS A 4 0.52 3.48 12.39
N VAL A 5 1.74 4.00 12.54
CA VAL A 5 2.93 3.41 11.92
C VAL A 5 3.18 2.02 12.49
N THR A 6 3.14 1.86 13.81
CA THR A 6 3.37 0.56 14.47
C THR A 6 2.35 -0.50 14.03
N SER A 7 1.10 -0.12 13.82
CA SER A 7 0.05 -1.07 13.46
C SER A 7 0.13 -1.57 12.01
N MET A 8 0.69 -0.79 11.09
CA MET A 8 0.91 -1.20 9.70
C MET A 8 1.92 -2.36 9.53
N HIS A 9 2.71 -2.66 10.56
CA HIS A 9 3.56 -3.87 10.57
C HIS A 9 2.75 -5.18 10.60
N ARG A 10 1.45 -5.13 10.90
CA ARG A 10 0.56 -6.31 10.97
C ARG A 10 0.03 -6.77 9.62
N VAL A 11 0.28 -6.00 8.56
CA VAL A 11 -0.21 -6.32 7.21
C VAL A 11 0.53 -7.55 6.65
N LYS A 12 -0.23 -8.55 6.15
CA LYS A 12 0.31 -9.75 5.47
C LYS A 12 0.20 -9.59 3.95
N TRP A 13 1.30 -9.86 3.23
CA TRP A 13 1.48 -9.47 1.83
C TRP A 13 1.60 -10.68 0.90
N GLU A 14 1.13 -10.54 -0.33
CA GLU A 14 1.42 -11.54 -1.37
C GLU A 14 2.88 -11.44 -1.84
N ARG A 15 3.41 -12.56 -2.35
CA ARG A 15 4.81 -12.63 -2.79
C ARG A 15 5.06 -11.65 -3.94
N TYR A 16 6.18 -10.92 -3.82
CA TYR A 16 6.72 -10.00 -4.83
C TYR A 16 5.83 -8.79 -5.19
N ALA A 17 4.82 -8.47 -4.37
CA ALA A 17 3.98 -7.28 -4.58
C ALA A 17 4.71 -5.94 -4.35
N ARG A 18 5.89 -5.97 -3.73
CA ARG A 18 6.60 -4.80 -3.20
C ARG A 18 8.02 -5.11 -2.77
N CYS A 19 8.83 -4.07 -2.59
CA CYS A 19 10.03 -4.14 -1.76
C CYS A 19 9.67 -4.51 -0.32
N LEU A 20 10.42 -5.43 0.28
CA LEU A 20 10.18 -5.87 1.66
C LEU A 20 10.49 -4.80 2.73
N TYR A 21 11.26 -3.77 2.35
CA TYR A 21 11.74 -2.69 3.24
C TYR A 21 10.91 -1.40 3.08
N CYS A 22 10.92 -0.81 1.89
CA CYS A 22 10.20 0.45 1.65
C CYS A 22 8.76 0.30 1.19
N TRP A 23 8.36 -0.92 0.82
CA TRP A 23 7.00 -1.25 0.39
C TRP A 23 6.53 -0.62 -0.92
N ALA A 24 7.39 0.16 -1.57
CA ALA A 24 7.23 0.60 -2.95
C ALA A 24 7.38 -0.58 -3.95
N PRO A 25 6.89 -0.47 -5.19
CA PRO A 25 7.16 -1.44 -6.25
C PRO A 25 8.66 -1.74 -6.39
N GLN A 26 9.03 -3.01 -6.52
CA GLN A 26 10.45 -3.43 -6.62
C GLN A 26 11.15 -2.72 -7.80
N ALA A 27 10.41 -2.47 -8.88
CA ALA A 27 10.90 -1.82 -10.09
C ALA A 27 11.37 -0.37 -9.92
N ILE A 28 11.01 0.31 -8.82
CA ILE A 28 11.46 1.69 -8.54
C ILE A 28 12.41 1.77 -7.34
N CYS A 29 12.65 0.67 -6.65
CA CYS A 29 13.52 0.63 -5.47
C CYS A 29 14.91 0.11 -5.85
N ASN A 30 15.96 0.90 -5.56
CA ASN A 30 17.35 0.52 -5.84
C ASN A 30 17.85 -0.77 -5.17
N LYS A 31 17.13 -1.31 -4.18
CA LYS A 31 17.46 -2.58 -3.49
C LYS A 31 17.26 -3.80 -4.40
N TRP A 32 16.50 -3.64 -5.46
CA TRP A 32 16.10 -4.69 -6.38
C TRP A 32 16.66 -4.44 -7.78
N GLU A 33 16.90 -5.52 -8.50
CA GLU A 33 17.21 -5.51 -9.92
C GLU A 33 16.33 -6.55 -10.62
N GLU A 34 15.87 -6.18 -11.81
CA GLU A 34 15.10 -7.08 -12.66
C GLU A 34 16.00 -8.22 -13.14
N THR A 35 15.47 -9.44 -13.16
CA THR A 35 16.19 -10.59 -13.71
C THR A 35 16.00 -10.64 -15.23
N SER A 36 16.45 -11.72 -15.87
CA SER A 36 16.18 -11.95 -17.29
C SER A 36 14.69 -12.16 -17.60
N THR A 37 13.86 -12.43 -16.59
CA THR A 37 12.41 -12.55 -16.74
C THR A 37 11.75 -11.23 -16.35
N GLN A 38 10.98 -10.66 -17.29
CA GLN A 38 10.27 -9.41 -17.05
C GLN A 38 9.35 -9.52 -15.83
N GLY A 39 9.41 -8.53 -14.94
CA GLY A 39 8.64 -8.48 -13.70
C GLY A 39 9.16 -9.38 -12.57
N ALA A 40 10.23 -10.14 -12.78
CA ALA A 40 10.90 -10.89 -11.72
C ALA A 40 12.10 -10.10 -11.19
N PHE A 41 12.18 -9.98 -9.86
CA PHE A 41 13.21 -9.17 -9.21
C PHE A 41 14.03 -10.00 -8.21
N LYS A 42 15.33 -9.73 -8.16
CA LYS A 42 16.24 -10.24 -7.12
C LYS A 42 16.88 -9.07 -6.37
N THR A 43 17.34 -9.33 -5.15
CA THR A 43 18.03 -8.29 -4.36
C THR A 43 19.43 -8.04 -4.93
N ARG A 44 19.87 -6.78 -4.97
CA ARG A 44 21.25 -6.39 -5.34
C ARG A 44 22.29 -6.73 -4.26
N GLY A 45 21.86 -7.29 -3.12
CA GLY A 45 22.71 -7.70 -2.01
C GLY A 45 22.36 -7.01 -0.68
N MET A 46 22.88 -7.55 0.42
CA MET A 46 22.58 -7.04 1.77
C MET A 46 23.12 -5.62 1.99
N HIS A 47 24.26 -5.28 1.41
CA HIS A 47 24.96 -4.00 1.59
C HIS A 47 24.30 -2.80 0.88
N VAL A 48 23.43 -3.03 -0.10
CA VAL A 48 22.71 -1.94 -0.77
C VAL A 48 21.57 -1.46 0.13
N PRO A 49 21.52 -0.21 0.61
CA PRO A 49 20.41 0.26 1.44
C PRO A 49 19.12 0.37 0.61
N CYS A 50 17.96 0.29 1.27
CA CYS A 50 16.70 0.52 0.59
C CYS A 50 16.46 2.03 0.40
N GLN A 51 16.28 2.48 -0.85
CA GLN A 51 16.13 3.90 -1.21
C GLN A 51 15.01 4.64 -0.44
N TYR A 52 13.90 3.97 -0.18
CA TYR A 52 12.69 4.60 0.36
C TYR A 52 12.25 3.96 1.66
N ASP A 53 13.20 3.40 2.43
CA ASP A 53 12.88 2.67 3.65
C ASP A 53 11.90 3.45 4.53
N GLY A 54 10.82 2.82 4.99
CA GLY A 54 9.83 3.54 5.80
C GLY A 54 8.78 4.35 5.02
N VAL A 55 9.10 4.87 3.82
CA VAL A 55 8.40 6.01 3.22
C VAL A 55 6.92 5.71 2.91
N LEU A 56 6.62 4.60 2.21
CA LEU A 56 5.23 4.32 1.84
C LEU A 56 4.33 4.09 3.06
N GLN A 57 4.85 3.39 4.07
CA GLN A 57 4.12 3.14 5.31
C GLN A 57 3.89 4.44 6.08
N GLN A 58 4.90 5.30 6.18
CA GLN A 58 4.78 6.58 6.85
C GLN A 58 3.78 7.51 6.15
N ALA A 59 3.80 7.57 4.82
CA ALA A 59 2.88 8.38 4.03
C ALA A 59 1.42 7.93 4.24
N VAL A 60 1.13 6.63 4.12
CA VAL A 60 -0.21 6.10 4.36
C VAL A 60 -0.63 6.23 5.82
N ALA A 61 0.28 6.02 6.78
CA ALA A 61 -0.01 6.24 8.20
C ALA A 61 -0.37 7.70 8.49
N ALA A 62 0.34 8.65 7.89
CA ALA A 62 0.06 10.07 8.03
C ALA A 62 -1.30 10.41 7.41
N LEU A 63 -1.56 9.97 6.18
CA LEU A 63 -2.84 10.18 5.51
C LEU A 63 -4.00 9.67 6.36
N LEU A 64 -3.93 8.43 6.84
CA LEU A 64 -4.97 7.83 7.68
C LEU A 64 -5.02 8.38 9.11
N ALA A 65 -4.00 9.10 9.57
CA ALA A 65 -4.04 9.76 10.88
C ALA A 65 -4.72 11.13 10.79
N PHE A 66 -4.56 11.85 9.68
CA PHE A 66 -5.04 13.21 9.52
C PHE A 66 -6.32 13.32 8.68
N GLN A 67 -6.58 12.37 7.78
CA GLN A 67 -7.67 12.42 6.80
C GLN A 67 -8.57 11.19 6.88
N GLN A 68 -8.57 10.49 8.02
CA GLN A 68 -9.37 9.27 8.21
C GLN A 68 -10.84 9.44 7.80
N PRO A 69 -11.56 10.51 8.22
CA PRO A 69 -12.96 10.66 7.86
C PRO A 69 -13.17 10.72 6.34
N THR A 70 -12.33 11.47 5.63
CA THR A 70 -12.35 11.60 4.17
C THR A 70 -12.06 10.27 3.47
N CYS A 71 -11.10 9.48 3.99
CA CYS A 71 -10.74 8.20 3.39
C CYS A 71 -11.74 7.08 3.65
N THR A 72 -12.52 7.15 4.74
CA THR A 72 -13.29 6.00 5.26
C THR A 72 -14.36 5.49 4.29
N PRO A 73 -15.21 6.32 3.67
CA PRO A 73 -16.24 5.85 2.74
C PRO A 73 -15.64 5.11 1.54
N TRP A 74 -14.58 5.68 0.95
CA TRP A 74 -13.87 5.07 -0.16
C TRP A 74 -13.21 3.74 0.25
N LEU A 75 -12.52 3.71 1.39
CA LEU A 75 -11.87 2.49 1.90
C LEU A 75 -12.87 1.38 2.18
N GLU A 76 -14.02 1.69 2.79
CA GLU A 76 -15.08 0.70 3.04
C GLU A 76 -15.60 0.10 1.73
N GLN A 77 -15.80 0.92 0.69
CA GLN A 77 -16.17 0.40 -0.63
C GLN A 77 -15.09 -0.51 -1.20
N GLN A 78 -13.82 -0.09 -1.18
CA GLN A 78 -12.73 -0.91 -1.69
C GLN A 78 -12.54 -2.23 -0.93
N MET A 79 -12.80 -2.25 0.38
CA MET A 79 -12.77 -3.46 1.19
C MET A 79 -13.93 -4.41 0.84
N LYS A 80 -15.13 -3.89 0.58
CA LYS A 80 -16.28 -4.68 0.10
C LYS A 80 -15.99 -5.29 -1.28
N ASP A 81 -15.45 -4.50 -2.21
CA ASP A 81 -15.09 -4.96 -3.56
C ASP A 81 -14.04 -6.10 -3.51
N ALA A 82 -13.15 -6.05 -2.52
CA ALA A 82 -12.16 -7.10 -2.28
C ALA A 82 -12.69 -8.30 -1.46
N ALA A 83 -14.00 -8.35 -1.18
CA ALA A 83 -14.65 -9.36 -0.33
C ALA A 83 -14.05 -9.44 1.10
N ILE A 84 -13.54 -8.32 1.64
CA ILE A 84 -13.02 -8.21 3.01
C ILE A 84 -14.14 -7.64 3.90
N VAL A 85 -15.04 -8.52 4.33
CA VAL A 85 -16.23 -8.14 5.13
C VAL A 85 -16.20 -8.62 6.58
N HIS A 86 -15.26 -9.50 6.95
CA HIS A 86 -15.17 -10.07 8.30
C HIS A 86 -14.02 -9.45 9.11
N GLY A 87 -14.29 -9.24 10.41
CA GLY A 87 -13.33 -8.69 11.38
C GLY A 87 -13.59 -7.23 11.71
N SER A 88 -12.82 -6.69 12.67
CA SER A 88 -12.87 -5.26 13.00
C SER A 88 -12.39 -4.39 11.85
N ASP A 89 -12.77 -3.11 11.83
CA ASP A 89 -12.36 -2.13 10.81
C ASP A 89 -10.84 -2.09 10.63
N GLU A 90 -10.10 -2.13 11.73
CA GLU A 90 -8.64 -2.13 11.73
C GLU A 90 -8.08 -3.40 11.07
N VAL A 91 -8.65 -4.57 11.36
CA VAL A 91 -8.23 -5.85 10.76
C VAL A 91 -8.55 -5.87 9.26
N ARG A 92 -9.73 -5.40 8.88
CA ARG A 92 -10.16 -5.32 7.47
C ARG A 92 -9.24 -4.38 6.68
N LEU A 93 -8.96 -3.20 7.24
CA LEU A 93 -8.07 -2.21 6.64
C LEU A 93 -6.65 -2.77 6.45
N TYR A 94 -6.07 -3.41 7.46
CA TYR A 94 -4.73 -4.00 7.32
C TYR A 94 -4.70 -5.13 6.32
N LYS A 95 -5.74 -5.97 6.27
CA LYS A 95 -5.82 -6.99 5.24
C LYS A 95 -5.86 -6.37 3.84
N TRP A 96 -6.67 -5.33 3.65
CA TRP A 96 -6.80 -4.66 2.36
C TRP A 96 -5.50 -3.99 1.93
N LEU A 97 -4.88 -3.17 2.78
CA LEU A 97 -3.61 -2.50 2.46
C LEU A 97 -2.51 -3.49 2.01
N GLY A 98 -2.60 -4.75 2.46
CA GLY A 98 -1.71 -5.85 2.17
C GLY A 98 -1.84 -6.53 0.82
N LEU A 99 -3.00 -6.39 0.17
CA LEU A 99 -3.27 -7.11 -1.07
C LEU A 99 -2.38 -6.60 -2.20
N LYS A 100 -1.96 -7.54 -3.05
CA LYS A 100 -1.29 -7.23 -4.31
C LYS A 100 -2.32 -6.77 -5.32
N ILE A 101 -1.89 -5.85 -6.16
CA ILE A 101 -2.65 -5.39 -7.31
C ILE A 101 -1.71 -5.21 -8.49
N LYS A 102 -2.28 -5.22 -9.69
CA LYS A 102 -1.61 -4.73 -10.87
C LYS A 102 -2.07 -3.29 -11.11
N MET A 103 -1.15 -2.34 -11.02
CA MET A 103 -1.38 -0.95 -11.42
C MET A 103 -0.68 -0.73 -12.76
N CYS A 104 -1.47 -0.48 -13.81
CA CYS A 104 -1.00 -0.46 -15.20
C CYS A 104 -0.29 -1.78 -15.56
N GLN A 105 1.01 -1.74 -15.85
CA GLN A 105 1.83 -2.91 -16.19
C GLN A 105 2.76 -3.35 -15.05
N ARG A 106 2.54 -2.86 -13.81
CA ARG A 106 3.44 -3.11 -12.68
C ARG A 106 2.70 -3.72 -11.50
N ASP A 107 3.37 -4.66 -10.85
CA ASP A 107 2.94 -5.18 -9.55
C ASP A 107 3.12 -4.11 -8.48
N ALA A 108 2.08 -3.92 -7.68
CA ALA A 108 2.03 -2.98 -6.58
C ALA A 108 1.17 -3.55 -5.44
N ASN A 109 0.84 -2.71 -4.47
CA ASN A 109 -0.06 -3.05 -3.38
C ASN A 109 -1.14 -1.99 -3.18
N GLN A 110 -2.15 -2.30 -2.37
CA GLN A 110 -3.26 -1.39 -2.12
C GLN A 110 -2.86 -0.10 -1.39
N MET A 111 -1.72 -0.04 -0.68
CA MET A 111 -1.18 1.23 -0.16
C MET A 111 -0.84 2.20 -1.31
N CYS A 112 -0.25 1.69 -2.40
CA CYS A 112 0.00 2.49 -3.60
C CYS A 112 -1.31 2.97 -4.23
N ARG A 113 -2.34 2.12 -4.28
CA ARG A 113 -3.67 2.50 -4.78
C ARG A 113 -4.32 3.58 -3.93
N LEU A 114 -4.23 3.50 -2.61
CA LEU A 114 -4.77 4.51 -1.71
C LEU A 114 -4.12 5.87 -1.95
N LEU A 115 -2.79 5.94 -1.99
CA LEU A 115 -2.10 7.21 -2.25
C LEU A 115 -2.43 7.75 -3.64
N TYR A 116 -2.44 6.89 -4.66
CA TYR A 116 -2.83 7.29 -6.01
C TYR A 116 -4.27 7.83 -6.06
N ALA A 117 -5.22 7.14 -5.42
CA ALA A 117 -6.62 7.58 -5.37
C ALA A 117 -6.80 8.89 -4.58
N TRP A 118 -5.98 9.13 -3.56
CA TRP A 118 -5.95 10.39 -2.83
C TRP A 118 -5.49 11.54 -3.73
N GLU A 119 -4.33 11.39 -4.38
CA GLU A 119 -3.74 12.40 -5.27
C GLU A 119 -4.65 12.71 -6.47
N GLU A 120 -5.26 11.70 -7.08
CA GLU A 120 -6.18 11.86 -8.22
C GLU A 120 -7.59 12.33 -7.80
N GLY A 121 -7.83 12.59 -6.51
CA GLY A 121 -9.11 13.11 -6.05
C GLY A 121 -10.24 12.08 -5.90
N HIS A 122 -10.01 10.81 -6.25
CA HIS A 122 -11.02 9.74 -6.19
C HIS A 122 -11.54 9.45 -4.77
N VAL A 123 -10.74 9.74 -3.75
CA VAL A 123 -11.17 9.62 -2.35
C VAL A 123 -12.18 10.71 -1.98
N HIS A 124 -12.06 11.91 -2.58
CA HIS A 124 -12.89 13.07 -2.28
C HIS A 124 -14.25 13.01 -2.97
N SER A 125 -14.34 12.42 -4.17
CA SER A 125 -15.59 12.32 -4.94
C SER A 125 -16.67 11.47 -4.26
N HIS A 126 -16.28 10.60 -3.32
CA HIS A 126 -17.23 9.83 -2.50
C HIS A 126 -17.86 10.63 -1.35
N VAL A 127 -17.33 11.81 -1.02
CA VAL A 127 -17.86 12.68 0.03
C VAL A 127 -18.90 13.67 -0.53
N ALA A 128 -18.92 13.88 -1.84
CA ALA A 128 -19.81 14.84 -2.52
C ALA A 128 -21.19 14.27 -2.90
N ALA A 129 -21.55 13.08 -2.41
CA ALA A 129 -22.78 12.39 -2.78
C ALA A 129 -23.93 12.55 -1.76
N ASP A 130 -23.77 13.41 -0.74
CA ASP A 130 -24.80 13.73 0.26
C ASP A 130 -25.36 15.14 0.07
#